data_AF-A0A2V9QDE0-F1
#
_entry.id   AF-A0A2V9QDE0-F1
#
_cell.length_a   1.000
_cell.length_b   1.000
_cell.length_c   1.000
_cell.angle_alpha   90.00
_cell.angle_beta   90.00
_cell.angle_gamma   90.00
#
_symmetry.space_group_name_H-M   'P 1'
#
loop_
_entity.id
_entity.type
_entity.pdbx_description
1 polymer ?
#
loop_
_entity_poly.entity_id
_entity_poly.type
_entity_poly.pdbx_seq_one_letter_code
_entity_poly.pdbx_strand_id
1 'polypeptide(L)'
;MTQSSHQEIRRLIATSADDLSEAQQALLHAHLQDCGSCRDYAAATAEIVRALRGIPVAADPRLVLNTQARVRARAFALRQRQQWLTLVALACPLVGLSAAITTPLIWRAFDWIGTHAGLSRPVWQAGFAFYWMVPALLVSVLLLFRGTHLANGGYSRESS
;
A
#
# COMPACT_ATOMS: atom_id res chain seq x y z
N MET A 1 -23.37 -36.59 29.02
CA MET A 1 -22.80 -35.30 29.47
C MET A 1 -23.85 -34.56 30.29
N THR A 2 -23.44 -33.88 31.36
CA THR A 2 -24.31 -33.36 32.43
C THR A 2 -25.11 -32.13 32.00
N GLN A 3 -26.26 -31.90 32.63
CA GLN A 3 -27.12 -30.73 32.42
C GLN A 3 -26.38 -29.38 32.55
N SER A 4 -25.30 -29.34 33.35
CA SER A 4 -24.42 -28.18 33.51
C SER A 4 -23.72 -27.77 32.20
N SER A 5 -23.30 -28.74 31.36
CA SER A 5 -22.62 -28.46 30.09
C SER A 5 -23.53 -27.76 29.08
N HIS A 6 -24.81 -28.15 29.00
CA HIS A 6 -25.79 -27.49 28.13
C HIS A 6 -26.07 -26.05 28.57
N GLN A 7 -26.07 -25.78 29.88
CA GLN A 7 -26.29 -24.44 30.41
C GLN A 7 -25.11 -23.49 30.09
N GLU A 8 -23.89 -24.00 30.18
CA GLU A 8 -22.67 -23.28 29.78
C GLU A 8 -22.68 -22.95 28.28
N ILE A 9 -23.00 -23.93 27.44
CA ILE A 9 -23.10 -23.75 25.99
C ILE A 9 -24.16 -22.71 25.61
N ARG A 10 -25.35 -22.76 26.24
CA ARG A 10 -26.40 -21.75 26.02
C ARG A 10 -25.96 -20.35 26.42
N ARG A 11 -25.18 -20.24 27.50
CA ARG A 11 -24.60 -18.96 27.92
C ARG A 11 -23.60 -18.44 26.87
N LEU A 12 -22.74 -19.30 26.33
CA LEU A 12 -21.82 -18.92 25.26
C LEU A 12 -22.56 -18.46 23.99
N ILE A 13 -23.66 -19.13 23.61
CA ILE A 13 -24.51 -18.72 22.49
C ILE A 13 -25.09 -17.31 22.71
N ALA A 14 -25.63 -17.05 23.91
CA ALA A 14 -26.19 -15.74 24.25
C ALA A 14 -25.15 -14.61 24.30
N THR A 15 -23.90 -14.93 24.63
CA THR A 15 -22.80 -13.95 24.78
C THR A 15 -21.96 -13.83 23.50
N SER A 16 -22.25 -14.62 22.46
CA SER A 16 -21.45 -14.67 21.20
C SER A 16 -21.38 -13.37 20.39
N ALA A 17 -22.13 -12.34 20.79
CA ALA A 17 -21.98 -10.99 20.24
C ALA A 17 -20.73 -10.27 20.77
N ASP A 18 -20.19 -10.70 21.91
CA ASP A 18 -18.88 -10.28 22.43
C ASP A 18 -17.80 -11.23 21.91
N ASP A 19 -16.58 -10.74 21.71
CA ASP A 19 -15.44 -11.51 21.20
C ASP A 19 -15.17 -12.74 22.09
N LEU A 20 -15.64 -13.90 21.65
CA LEU A 20 -15.35 -15.20 22.26
C LEU A 20 -13.88 -15.54 22.04
N SER A 21 -13.22 -16.12 23.04
CA SER A 21 -11.87 -16.65 22.84
C SER A 21 -11.89 -17.83 21.87
N GLU A 22 -10.81 -18.06 21.12
CA GLU A 22 -10.71 -19.15 20.14
C GLU A 22 -11.01 -20.53 20.76
N ALA A 23 -10.59 -20.74 22.02
CA ALA A 23 -10.85 -21.96 22.78
C ALA A 23 -12.36 -22.18 23.06
N GLN A 24 -13.08 -21.11 23.41
CA GLN A 24 -14.53 -21.18 23.65
C GLN A 24 -15.29 -21.43 22.35
N GLN A 25 -14.82 -20.84 21.24
CA GLN A 25 -15.42 -21.06 19.92
C GLN A 25 -15.24 -22.51 19.45
N ALA A 26 -14.05 -23.09 19.60
CA ALA A 26 -13.79 -24.49 19.25
C ALA A 26 -14.66 -25.46 20.08
N LEU A 27 -14.76 -25.23 21.39
CA LEU A 27 -15.58 -26.03 22.29
C LEU A 27 -17.07 -25.95 21.93
N LEU A 28 -17.57 -24.73 21.68
CA LEU A 28 -18.95 -24.51 21.25
C LEU A 28 -19.25 -25.25 19.95
N HIS A 29 -18.35 -25.13 18.96
CA HIS A 29 -18.55 -25.73 17.65
C HIS A 29 -18.56 -27.27 17.72
N ALA A 30 -17.71 -27.87 18.55
CA ALA A 30 -17.70 -29.30 18.81
C ALA A 30 -19.01 -29.77 19.47
N HIS A 31 -19.50 -29.04 20.48
CA HIS A 31 -20.75 -29.41 21.16
C HIS A 31 -21.99 -29.29 20.25
N LEU A 32 -22.03 -28.28 19.37
CA LEU A 32 -23.15 -28.10 18.43
C LEU A 32 -23.23 -29.21 17.38
N GLN A 33 -22.12 -29.87 17.05
CA GLN A 33 -22.11 -31.03 16.15
C GLN A 33 -22.77 -32.24 16.79
N ASP A 34 -22.61 -32.43 18.10
CA ASP A 34 -23.08 -33.60 18.83
C ASP A 34 -24.50 -33.42 19.42
N CYS A 35 -24.90 -32.16 19.74
CA CYS A 35 -26.18 -31.88 20.37
C CYS A 35 -27.17 -31.11 19.49
N GLY A 36 -28.30 -31.75 19.15
CA GLY A 36 -29.41 -31.12 18.40
C GLY A 36 -30.11 -29.98 19.15
N SER A 37 -30.41 -30.14 20.44
CA SER A 37 -31.15 -29.12 21.20
C SER A 37 -30.41 -27.80 21.37
N CYS A 38 -29.07 -27.85 21.49
CA CYS A 38 -28.23 -26.66 21.52
C CYS A 38 -28.13 -25.99 20.13
N ARG A 39 -28.19 -26.79 19.05
CA ARG A 39 -28.21 -26.30 17.67
C ARG A 39 -29.49 -25.52 17.36
N ASP A 40 -30.64 -26.06 17.77
CA ASP A 40 -31.93 -25.39 17.57
C ASP A 40 -31.99 -24.07 18.36
N TYR A 41 -31.45 -24.07 19.59
CA TYR A 41 -31.33 -22.86 20.40
C TYR A 41 -30.42 -21.80 19.75
N ALA A 42 -29.28 -22.21 19.18
CA ALA A 42 -28.38 -21.31 18.45
C ALA A 42 -29.05 -20.72 17.21
N ALA A 43 -29.79 -21.53 16.44
CA ALA A 43 -30.51 -21.10 15.26
C ALA A 43 -31.60 -20.06 15.60
N ALA A 44 -32.42 -20.33 16.63
CA ALA A 44 -33.45 -19.39 17.10
C ALA A 44 -32.85 -18.06 17.58
N THR A 45 -31.73 -18.11 18.31
CA THR A 45 -31.03 -16.90 18.78
C THR A 45 -30.47 -16.09 17.61
N ALA A 46 -29.89 -16.76 16.60
CA ALA A 46 -29.37 -16.11 15.40
C ALA A 46 -30.46 -15.43 14.58
N GLU A 47 -31.66 -16.03 14.49
CA GLU A 47 -32.82 -15.44 13.82
C GLU A 47 -33.28 -14.16 14.52
N ILE A 48 -33.37 -14.16 15.86
CA ILE A 48 -33.73 -12.98 16.66
C ILE A 48 -32.69 -11.85 16.46
N VAL A 49 -31.40 -12.18 16.53
CA VAL A 49 -30.31 -11.20 16.31
C VAL A 49 -30.36 -10.63 14.89
N ARG A 50 -30.70 -11.45 13.90
CA ARG A 50 -30.84 -11.02 12.50
C ARG A 50 -32.05 -10.09 12.31
N ALA A 51 -33.17 -10.40 12.96
CA ALA A 51 -34.35 -9.52 12.99
C ALA A 51 -34.01 -8.17 13.64
N LEU A 52 -33.29 -8.18 14.77
CA LEU A 52 -32.83 -6.97 15.46
C LEU A 52 -31.85 -6.13 14.61
N ARG A 53 -30.86 -6.75 13.94
CA ARG A 53 -29.95 -6.04 13.00
C ARG A 53 -30.68 -5.46 11.79
N GLY A 54 -31.82 -6.04 11.44
CA GLY A 54 -32.69 -5.56 10.37
C GLY A 54 -33.47 -4.30 10.74
N ILE A 55 -33.51 -3.91 12.02
CA ILE A 55 -34.12 -2.65 12.48
C ILE A 55 -33.09 -1.54 12.24
N PRO A 56 -33.28 -0.67 11.24
CA PRO A 56 -32.35 0.41 11.00
C PRO A 56 -32.46 1.40 12.16
N VAL A 57 -31.51 1.35 13.09
CA VAL A 57 -31.21 2.50 13.93
C VAL A 57 -30.73 3.57 12.95
N ALA A 58 -31.60 4.53 12.63
CA ALA A 58 -31.29 5.60 11.70
C ALA A 58 -30.05 6.33 12.22
N ALA A 59 -28.89 6.02 11.63
CA ALA A 59 -27.69 6.79 11.87
C ALA A 59 -27.99 8.23 11.45
N ASP A 60 -27.67 9.20 12.31
CA ASP A 60 -27.87 10.61 12.01
C ASP A 60 -27.32 10.90 10.60
N PRO A 61 -28.14 11.46 9.68
CA PRO A 61 -27.72 11.78 8.31
C PRO A 61 -26.40 12.58 8.27
N ARG A 62 -26.12 13.39 9.31
CA ARG A 62 -24.85 14.12 9.47
C ARG A 62 -23.65 13.19 9.69
N LEU A 63 -23.84 12.10 10.42
CA LEU A 63 -22.79 11.11 10.64
C LEU A 63 -22.44 10.37 9.35
N VAL A 64 -23.46 10.04 8.55
CA VAL A 64 -23.30 9.39 7.24
C VAL A 64 -22.59 10.33 6.26
N LEU A 65 -22.97 11.60 6.21
CA LEU A 65 -22.29 12.59 5.35
C LEU A 65 -20.83 12.79 5.76
N ASN A 66 -20.55 12.87 7.06
CA ASN A 66 -19.18 13.03 7.57
C ASN A 66 -18.31 11.79 7.29
N THR A 67 -18.85 10.59 7.44
CA THR A 67 -18.12 9.35 7.09
C THR A 67 -17.89 9.26 5.59
N GLN A 68 -18.88 9.54 4.75
CA GLN A 68 -18.70 9.58 3.30
C GLN A 68 -17.65 10.62 2.87
N ALA A 69 -17.65 11.81 3.46
CA ALA A 69 -16.65 12.83 3.19
C ALA A 69 -15.24 12.35 3.55
N ARG A 70 -15.06 11.72 4.71
CA ARG A 70 -13.77 11.16 5.13
C ARG A 70 -13.30 10.01 4.24
N VAL A 71 -14.21 9.12 3.84
CA VAL A 71 -13.88 8.01 2.92
C VAL A 71 -13.47 8.55 1.55
N ARG A 72 -14.20 9.54 1.02
CA ARG A 72 -13.85 10.17 -0.27
C ARG A 72 -12.50 10.88 -0.18
N ALA A 73 -12.25 11.66 0.88
CA ALA A 73 -10.96 12.31 1.09
C ALA A 73 -9.80 11.29 1.14
N ARG A 74 -10.00 10.18 1.85
CA ARG A 74 -8.99 9.11 1.93
C ARG A 74 -8.79 8.38 0.59
N ALA A 75 -9.86 8.19 -0.17
CA ALA A 75 -9.79 7.62 -1.52
C ALA A 75 -9.04 8.54 -2.50
N PHE A 76 -9.20 9.86 -2.40
CA PHE A 76 -8.43 10.82 -3.19
C PHE A 76 -6.95 10.82 -2.82
N ALA A 77 -6.62 10.80 -1.53
CA ALA A 77 -5.24 10.73 -1.06
C ALA A 77 -4.52 9.45 -1.54
N LEU A 78 -5.21 8.31 -1.54
CA LEU A 78 -4.68 7.05 -2.07
C LEU A 78 -4.45 7.12 -3.58
N ARG A 79 -5.39 7.67 -4.36
CA ARG A 79 -5.23 7.82 -5.82
C ARG A 79 -4.07 8.73 -6.19
N GLN A 80 -3.92 9.85 -5.49
CA GLN A 80 -2.83 10.78 -5.76
C GLN A 80 -1.46 10.14 -5.50
N ARG A 81 -1.33 9.35 -4.42
CA ARG A 81 -0.10 8.61 -4.12
C ARG A 81 0.20 7.52 -5.16
N GLN A 82 -0.85 6.83 -5.63
CA GLN A 82 -0.73 5.82 -6.69
C GLN A 82 -0.18 6.44 -7.98
N GLN A 83 -0.71 7.60 -8.40
CA GLN A 83 -0.31 8.30 -9.63
C GLN A 83 1.18 8.68 -9.63
N TRP A 84 1.69 9.23 -8.52
CA TRP A 84 3.11 9.54 -8.40
C TRP A 84 3.99 8.29 -8.50
N LEU A 85 3.59 7.20 -7.85
CA LEU A 85 4.31 5.93 -7.94
C LEU A 85 4.27 5.35 -9.36
N THR A 86 3.17 5.52 -10.10
CA THR A 86 3.08 5.06 -11.49
C THR A 86 3.99 5.86 -12.41
N LEU A 87 4.04 7.19 -12.25
CA LEU A 87 4.95 8.05 -13.01
C LEU A 87 6.41 7.72 -12.72
N VAL A 88 6.78 7.52 -11.45
CA VAL A 88 8.16 7.13 -11.08
C VAL A 88 8.49 5.73 -11.60
N ALA A 89 7.56 4.79 -11.51
CA ALA A 89 7.74 3.43 -12.01
C ALA A 89 7.87 3.35 -13.54
N LEU A 90 7.30 4.31 -14.29
CA LEU A 90 7.49 4.40 -15.74
C LEU A 90 8.76 5.18 -16.11
N ALA A 91 9.10 6.23 -15.36
CA ALA A 91 10.30 7.02 -15.60
C ALA A 91 11.59 6.22 -15.35
N CYS A 92 11.63 5.40 -14.31
CA CYS A 92 12.81 4.60 -13.96
C CYS A 92 13.27 3.64 -15.07
N PRO A 93 12.41 2.75 -15.63
CA PRO A 93 12.80 1.87 -16.72
C PRO A 93 13.02 2.64 -18.02
N LEU A 94 12.32 3.77 -18.26
CA LEU A 94 12.54 4.59 -19.45
C LEU A 94 13.95 5.21 -19.44
N VAL A 95 14.37 5.75 -18.29
CA VAL A 95 15.72 6.28 -18.10
C VAL A 95 16.75 5.13 -18.17
N GLY A 96 16.50 4.00 -17.52
CA GLY A 96 17.38 2.83 -17.59
C GLY A 96 17.57 2.29 -19.00
N LEU A 97 16.48 2.16 -19.77
CA LEU A 97 16.50 1.73 -21.18
C LEU A 97 17.22 2.75 -22.05
N SER A 98 16.95 4.05 -21.85
CA SER A 98 17.67 5.10 -22.59
C SER A 98 19.18 5.05 -22.32
N ALA A 99 19.61 4.85 -21.07
CA ALA A 99 21.02 4.72 -20.72
C ALA A 99 21.64 3.43 -21.31
N ALA A 100 20.92 2.31 -21.24
CA ALA A 100 21.35 1.03 -21.79
C ALA A 100 21.46 1.05 -23.33
N ILE A 101 20.62 1.83 -24.02
CA ILE A 101 20.68 1.99 -25.48
C ILE A 101 21.74 3.01 -25.88
N THR A 102 21.87 4.11 -25.14
CA THR A 102 22.81 5.20 -25.47
C THR A 102 24.26 4.77 -25.25
N THR A 103 24.52 3.92 -24.25
CA THR A 103 25.87 3.40 -23.94
C THR A 103 26.53 2.66 -25.12
N PRO A 104 25.92 1.64 -25.75
CA PRO A 104 26.50 0.94 -26.91
C PRO A 104 26.48 1.80 -28.18
N LEU A 105 25.52 2.72 -28.33
CA LEU A 105 25.45 3.62 -29.49
C LEU A 105 26.64 4.61 -29.48
N ILE A 106 26.92 5.18 -28.31
CA ILE A 106 28.09 6.03 -28.07
C ILE A 106 29.37 5.23 -28.26
N TRP A 107 29.43 4.01 -27.75
CA TRP A 107 30.59 3.13 -27.95
C TRP A 107 30.88 2.90 -29.44
N ARG A 108 29.84 2.61 -30.25
CA ARG A 108 29.99 2.43 -31.70
C ARG A 108 30.38 3.70 -32.45
N ALA A 109 29.76 4.84 -32.12
CA ALA A 109 30.10 6.12 -32.75
C ALA A 109 31.56 6.52 -32.45
N PHE A 110 32.04 6.26 -31.24
CA PHE A 110 33.40 6.58 -30.86
C PHE A 110 34.45 5.58 -31.35
N ASP A 111 34.14 4.29 -31.49
CA ASP A 111 35.05 3.30 -32.08
C ASP A 111 35.30 3.62 -33.57
N TRP A 112 34.25 4.08 -34.26
CA TRP A 112 34.35 4.57 -35.64
C TRP A 112 35.21 5.84 -35.77
N ILE A 113 35.11 6.76 -34.81
CA ILE A 113 35.95 7.97 -34.75
C ILE A 113 37.39 7.64 -34.35
N GLY A 114 37.60 6.73 -33.39
CA GLY A 114 38.91 6.34 -32.89
C GLY A 114 39.75 5.60 -33.94
N THR A 115 39.10 4.74 -34.74
CA THR A 115 39.74 4.09 -35.89
C THR A 115 40.10 5.07 -37.00
N HIS A 116 39.31 6.14 -37.21
CA HIS A 116 39.66 7.22 -38.14
C HIS A 116 40.76 8.16 -37.63
N ALA A 117 40.93 8.33 -36.32
CA ALA A 117 41.82 9.34 -35.74
C ALA A 117 43.20 8.82 -35.29
N GLY A 118 43.46 7.51 -35.30
CA GLY A 118 44.79 6.93 -35.06
C GLY A 118 45.39 7.17 -33.66
N LEU A 119 44.56 7.49 -32.66
CA LEU A 119 44.97 7.88 -31.31
C LEU A 119 45.10 6.69 -30.35
N SER A 120 46.10 6.74 -29.46
CA SER A 120 46.46 5.64 -28.55
C SER A 120 45.45 5.43 -27.41
N ARG A 121 45.20 4.15 -27.08
CA ARG A 121 44.18 3.64 -26.12
C ARG A 121 44.07 4.35 -24.75
N PRO A 122 45.13 4.84 -24.08
CA PRO A 122 44.99 5.37 -22.71
C PRO A 122 44.42 6.80 -22.63
N VAL A 123 44.68 7.68 -23.61
CA VAL A 123 44.09 9.03 -23.65
C VAL A 123 42.57 8.95 -23.83
N TRP A 124 42.13 7.95 -24.58
CA TRP A 124 40.74 7.67 -24.83
C TRP A 124 39.99 7.26 -23.55
N GLN A 125 40.62 6.42 -22.70
CA GLN A 125 40.03 5.93 -21.45
C GLN A 125 39.78 7.04 -20.43
N ALA A 126 40.60 8.10 -20.44
CA ALA A 126 40.40 9.29 -19.62
C ALA A 126 39.22 10.16 -20.10
N GLY A 127 39.04 10.30 -21.42
CA GLY A 127 37.90 11.01 -22.00
C GLY A 127 36.56 10.36 -21.65
N PHE A 128 36.53 9.01 -21.63
CA PHE A 128 35.36 8.23 -21.20
C PHE A 128 35.03 8.44 -19.72
N ALA A 129 36.04 8.39 -18.84
CA ALA A 129 35.86 8.63 -17.40
C ALA A 129 35.31 10.03 -17.13
N PHE A 130 35.77 11.03 -17.88
CA PHE A 130 35.28 12.41 -17.76
C PHE A 130 33.84 12.54 -18.26
N TYR A 131 33.51 11.97 -19.41
CA TYR A 131 32.16 12.00 -19.98
C TYR A 131 31.13 11.30 -19.08
N TRP A 132 31.50 10.21 -18.41
CA TRP A 132 30.61 9.49 -17.50
C TRP A 132 30.34 10.27 -16.19
N MET A 133 31.27 11.12 -15.74
CA MET A 133 31.11 11.92 -14.51
C MET A 133 30.17 13.13 -14.69
N VAL A 134 30.10 13.70 -15.89
CA VAL A 134 29.26 14.88 -16.19
C VAL A 134 27.77 14.64 -15.90
N PRO A 135 27.11 13.57 -16.39
CA PRO A 135 25.70 13.34 -16.10
C PRO A 135 25.45 13.01 -14.62
N ALA A 136 26.38 12.33 -13.93
CA ALA A 136 26.27 12.08 -12.50
C ALA A 136 26.31 13.39 -11.69
N LEU A 137 27.22 14.31 -12.05
CA LEU A 137 27.30 15.64 -11.48
C LEU A 137 26.02 16.45 -11.75
N LEU A 138 25.50 16.40 -12.97
CA LEU A 138 24.29 17.11 -13.38
C LEU A 138 23.07 16.64 -12.57
N VAL A 139 22.91 15.32 -12.39
CA VAL A 139 21.85 14.74 -11.55
C VAL A 139 22.01 15.15 -10.09
N SER A 140 23.24 15.13 -9.55
CA SER A 140 23.53 15.55 -8.18
C SER A 140 23.17 17.02 -7.94
N VAL A 141 23.54 17.91 -8.86
CA VAL A 141 23.21 19.34 -8.82
C VAL A 141 21.69 19.54 -8.92
N LEU A 142 21.00 18.82 -9.81
CA LEU A 142 19.54 18.91 -9.94
C LEU A 142 18.81 18.43 -8.66
N LEU A 143 19.32 17.38 -8.02
CA LEU A 143 18.83 16.87 -6.74
C LEU A 143 19.03 17.89 -5.61
N LEU A 144 20.20 18.53 -5.55
CA LEU A 144 20.49 19.61 -4.61
C LEU A 144 19.58 20.83 -4.83
N PHE A 145 19.36 21.23 -6.08
CA PHE A 145 18.47 22.33 -6.41
C PHE A 145 17.01 22.00 -6.05
N ARG A 146 16.57 20.77 -6.31
CA ARG A 146 15.21 20.33 -5.96
C ARG A 146 15.02 20.17 -4.44
N GLY A 147 16.04 19.68 -3.74
CA GLY A 147 16.05 19.57 -2.28
C GLY A 147 16.01 20.93 -1.59
N THR A 148 16.76 21.91 -2.11
CA THR A 148 16.73 23.30 -1.60
C THR A 148 15.40 23.99 -1.91
N HIS A 149 14.79 23.77 -3.07
CA HIS A 149 13.44 24.29 -3.36
C HIS A 149 12.35 23.68 -2.45
N LEU A 150 12.44 22.40 -2.10
CA LEU A 150 11.51 21.76 -1.15
C LEU A 150 11.73 22.24 0.29
N ALA A 151 12.98 22.44 0.70
CA ALA A 151 13.31 22.99 2.02
C ALA A 151 12.87 24.46 2.16
N ASN A 152 13.04 25.27 1.10
CA ASN A 152 12.69 26.70 1.13
C ASN A 152 11.17 26.93 0.98
N GLY A 153 10.45 26.03 0.30
CA GLY A 153 8.98 26.07 0.21
C GLY A 153 8.25 25.65 1.49
N GLY A 154 8.91 24.89 2.38
CA GLY A 154 8.38 24.54 3.70
C GLY A 154 8.37 25.72 4.68
N TYR A 155 9.39 26.58 4.61
CA TYR A 155 9.52 27.73 5.53
C TYR A 155 8.49 28.84 5.29
N SER A 156 7.96 28.97 4.06
CA SER A 156 6.93 29.98 3.74
C SER A 156 5.50 29.59 4.13
N ARG A 157 5.24 28.33 4.55
CA ARG A 157 3.88 27.88 4.90
C ARG A 157 3.56 27.92 6.39
N GLU A 158 4.56 28.21 7.23
CA GLU A 158 4.41 28.23 8.69
C GLU A 158 4.29 29.67 9.26
N SER A 159 4.20 30.68 8.39
CA SER A 159 4.13 32.11 8.76
C SER A 159 2.92 32.86 8.18
N SER A 160 1.82 32.18 7.87
CA SER A 160 0.55 32.85 7.54
C SER A 160 -0.68 32.14 8.08
#